data_AF-A0A3M1D600-F1
#
_entry.id   AF-A0A3M1D600-F1
#
_cell.length_a   1.000
_cell.length_b   1.000
_cell.length_c   1.000
_cell.angle_alpha   90.00
_cell.angle_beta   90.00
_cell.angle_gamma   90.00
#
_symmetry.space_group_name_H-M   'P 1'
#
loop_
_entity.id
_entity.type
_entity.pdbx_description
1 polymer ?
#
loop_
_entity_poly.entity_id
_entity_poly.type
_entity_poly.pdbx_seq_one_letter_code
_entity_poly.pdbx_strand_id
1 'polypeptide(L)' 'MLPAMSAARHARAVEDIARDLDLLVFRLERPPARDAEGIAVERVRLRRELEQLRDRLQDVARALDPG' A
#
# COMPACT_ATOMS: atom_id res chain seq x y z
N MET A 1 -21.08 10.74 -20.05
CA MET A 1 -20.45 9.40 -19.91
C MET A 1 -19.12 9.40 -19.12
N LEU A 2 -18.71 10.51 -18.49
CA LEU A 2 -17.40 10.65 -17.82
C LEU A 2 -17.30 10.21 -16.33
N PRO A 3 -18.34 10.29 -15.47
CA PRO A 3 -18.18 10.00 -14.04
C PRO A 3 -18.01 8.50 -13.72
N ALA A 4 -18.63 7.61 -14.50
CA ALA A 4 -18.51 6.16 -14.28
C ALA A 4 -17.09 5.61 -14.57
N MET A 5 -16.37 6.20 -15.53
CA MET A 5 -14.99 5.82 -15.82
C MET A 5 -14.00 6.26 -14.74
N SER A 6 -14.28 7.38 -14.07
CA SER A 6 -13.52 7.86 -12.92
C SER A 6 -13.70 6.94 -11.72
N ALA A 7 -14.95 6.57 -11.39
CA ALA A 7 -15.26 5.65 -10.29
C ALA A 7 -14.61 4.26 -10.47
N ALA A 8 -14.65 3.70 -11.69
CA ALA A 8 -14.01 2.41 -11.98
C ALA A 8 -12.48 2.44 -11.80
N ARG A 9 -11.85 3.58 -12.14
CA ARG A 9 -10.40 3.77 -11.95
C ARG A 9 -10.04 3.84 -10.47
N HIS A 10 -10.81 4.58 -9.68
CA HIS A 10 -10.58 4.67 -8.23
C HIS A 10 -10.80 3.33 -7.54
N ALA A 11 -11.86 2.59 -7.91
CA ALA A 11 -12.11 1.25 -7.39
C ALA A 11 -10.93 0.31 -7.68
N ARG A 12 -10.41 0.32 -8.92
CA ARG A 12 -9.21 -0.45 -9.29
C ARG A 12 -8.00 -0.07 -8.43
N ALA A 13 -7.76 1.22 -8.23
CA ALA A 13 -6.65 1.71 -7.43
C ALA A 13 -6.74 1.25 -5.96
N VAL A 14 -7.95 1.27 -5.38
CA VAL A 14 -8.19 0.75 -4.03
C VAL A 14 -7.96 -0.76 -3.96
N GLU A 15 -8.44 -1.53 -4.95
CA GLU A 15 -8.19 -2.98 -5.03
C GLU A 15 -6.68 -3.31 -5.10
N ASP A 16 -5.93 -2.56 -5.91
CA ASP A 16 -4.48 -2.76 -6.03
C ASP A 16 -3.77 -2.45 -4.71
N ILE A 17 -4.17 -1.37 -4.01
CA ILE A 17 -3.62 -1.03 -2.68
C ILE A 17 -3.97 -2.11 -1.64
N ALA A 18 -5.21 -2.63 -1.64
CA ALA A 18 -5.64 -3.69 -0.74
C ALA A 18 -4.80 -4.96 -0.95
N ARG A 19 -4.56 -5.35 -2.21
CA ARG A 19 -3.70 -6.49 -2.54
C ARG A 19 -2.27 -6.30 -2.05
N ASP A 20 -1.71 -5.11 -2.21
CA ASP A 20 -0.35 -4.82 -1.75
C ASP A 20 -0.25 -4.87 -0.22
N LEU A 21 -1.30 -4.45 0.48
CA LEU A 21 -1.41 -4.58 1.93
C LEU A 21 -1.49 -6.06 2.37
N ASP A 22 -2.27 -6.90 1.68
CA ASP A 22 -2.33 -8.34 1.96
C ASP A 22 -0.96 -9.00 1.78
N LEU A 23 -0.22 -8.63 0.73
CA LEU A 23 1.14 -9.13 0.52
C LEU A 23 2.13 -8.66 1.60
N LEU A 24 1.91 -7.49 2.18
CA LEU A 24 2.67 -7.02 3.34
C LEU A 24 2.35 -7.85 4.58
N VAL A 25 1.06 -8.06 4.89
CA VAL A 25 0.61 -8.87 6.02
C VAL A 25 1.16 -10.29 5.91
N PHE A 26 1.02 -10.94 4.76
CA PHE A 26 1.56 -12.28 4.51
C PHE A 26 3.08 -12.36 4.73
N ARG A 27 3.82 -11.29 4.44
CA ARG A 27 5.27 -11.25 4.72
C ARG A 27 5.58 -11.06 6.20
N LEU A 28 4.76 -10.30 6.92
CA LEU A 28 4.89 -10.10 8.37
C LEU A 28 4.53 -11.35 9.19
N GLU A 29 3.70 -12.23 8.64
CA GLU A 29 3.41 -13.54 9.25
C GLU A 29 4.59 -14.52 9.19
N ARG A 30 5.59 -14.26 8.33
CA ARG A 30 6.79 -15.08 8.27
C ARG A 30 7.69 -14.83 9.47
N PRO A 31 8.44 -15.85 9.93
CA PRO A 31 9.44 -15.63 10.97
C PRO A 31 10.40 -14.50 10.57
N PRO A 32 10.66 -13.54 11.47
CA PRO A 32 11.58 -12.44 11.19
C PRO A 32 13.01 -12.98 11.02
N ALA A 33 13.88 -12.16 10.45
CA ALA A 33 15.32 -12.43 10.46
C ALA A 33 15.84 -12.71 11.88
N ARG A 34 16.82 -13.60 11.99
CA ARG A 34 17.34 -14.07 13.29
C ARG A 34 18.45 -13.18 13.86
N ASP A 35 19.05 -12.35 13.03
CA ASP A 35 20.11 -11.42 13.41
C ASP A 35 19.64 -9.97 13.34
N ALA A 36 20.33 -9.09 14.09
CA ALA A 36 19.95 -7.69 14.23
C ALA A 36 20.05 -6.91 12.91
N GLU A 37 20.98 -7.29 12.03
CA GLU A 37 21.17 -6.64 10.73
C GLU A 37 19.99 -6.92 9.80
N GLY A 38 19.58 -8.19 9.71
CA GLY A 38 18.41 -8.63 8.97
C GLY A 38 17.13 -7.98 9.49
N ILE A 39 16.94 -7.88 10.81
CA ILE A 39 15.79 -7.17 11.40
C ILE A 39 15.81 -5.69 11.01
N ALA A 40 16.96 -5.03 11.04
CA ALA A 40 17.07 -3.62 10.67
C ALA A 40 16.73 -3.42 9.18
N VAL A 41 17.23 -4.28 8.30
CA VAL A 41 16.95 -4.27 6.86
C VAL A 41 15.45 -4.49 6.60
N GLU A 42 14.84 -5.50 7.24
CA GLU A 42 13.41 -5.79 7.13
C GLU A 42 12.56 -4.61 7.61
N ARG A 43 12.90 -3.98 8.74
CA ARG A 43 12.20 -2.79 9.24
C ARG A 43 12.29 -1.60 8.29
N VAL A 44 13.47 -1.32 7.74
CA VAL A 44 13.65 -0.22 6.78
C VAL A 44 12.83 -0.48 5.52
N ARG A 45 12.85 -1.71 5.01
CA ARG A 45 12.05 -2.12 3.86
C ARG A 45 10.56 -1.98 4.13
N LEU A 46 10.07 -2.52 5.24
CA LEU A 46 8.67 -2.45 5.64
C LEU A 46 8.18 -0.99 5.75
N ARG A 47 8.99 -0.14 6.38
CA ARG A 47 8.68 1.29 6.51
C ARG A 47 8.49 1.95 5.14
N ARG A 48 9.40 1.70 4.20
CA ARG A 48 9.32 2.28 2.85
C ARG A 48 8.08 1.80 2.08
N GLU A 49 7.76 0.52 2.19
CA GLU A 49 6.57 -0.04 1.53
C GLU A 49 5.27 0.53 2.12
N LEU A 50 5.20 0.70 3.44
CA LEU A 50 4.07 1.37 4.10
C LEU A 50 3.95 2.86 3.72
N GLU A 51 5.07 3.57 3.63
CA GLU A 51 5.10 4.97 3.17
C GLU A 51 4.54 5.07 1.74
N GLN A 52 4.95 4.19 0.83
CA GLN A 52 4.44 4.15 -0.55
C GLN A 52 2.94 3.86 -0.62
N LEU A 53 2.43 2.93 0.21
CA LEU A 53 1.00 2.65 0.26
C LEU A 53 0.20 3.82 0.81
N ARG A 54 0.70 4.47 1.86
CA ARG A 54 0.08 5.69 2.40
C ARG A 54 0.01 6.78 1.34
N ASP A 55 1.10 7.02 0.61
CA ASP A 55 1.13 8.08 -0.40
C ASP A 55 0.15 7.77 -1.54
N ARG A 56 0.08 6.51 -2.01
CA ARG A 56 -0.91 6.07 -3.00
C ARG A 56 -2.36 6.22 -2.49
N LEU A 57 -2.62 5.89 -1.23
CA LEU A 57 -3.93 6.10 -0.61
C LEU A 57 -4.31 7.58 -0.55
N GLN A 58 -3.36 8.46 -0.24
CA GLN A 58 -3.59 9.90 -0.23
C GLN A 58 -3.91 10.43 -1.63
N ASP A 59 -3.22 9.93 -2.66
CA ASP A 59 -3.48 10.30 -4.05
C ASP A 59 -4.88 9.86 -4.49
N VAL A 60 -5.30 8.64 -4.13
CA VAL A 60 -6.67 8.16 -4.38
C VAL A 60 -7.70 8.99 -3.61
N ALA A 61 -7.44 9.30 -2.34
CA ALA A 61 -8.34 10.11 -1.52
C ALA A 61 -8.54 11.51 -2.11
N ARG A 62 -7.46 12.19 -2.53
CA ARG A 62 -7.51 13.49 -3.21
C ARG A 62 -8.24 13.43 -4.55
N ALA A 63 -8.13 12.31 -5.27
CA ALA A 63 -8.83 12.13 -6.55
C ALA A 63 -10.34 11.89 -6.37
N LEU A 64 -10.75 11.33 -5.22
CA LEU A 64 -12.14 11.10 -4.85
C LEU A 64 -12.83 12.35 -4.28
N ASP A 65 -12.08 13.21 -3.59
CA ASP A 65 -12.56 14.47 -3.02
C ASP A 65 -11.54 15.59 -3.34
N PRO A 66 -11.64 16.22 -4.53
CA PRO A 66 -10.64 17.19 -4.98
C PRO A 66 -10.70 18.54 -4.25
N GLY A 67 -11.79 18.84 -3.54
CA GLY A 67 -12.06 20.19 -3.02
C GLY A 67 -12.45 21.19 -4.11
#